data_AF-A0A8S0WEY4-F1
#
_entry.id   AF-A0A8S0WEY4-F1
#
_cell.length_a   1.000
_cell.length_b   1.000
_cell.length_c   1.000
_cell.angle_alpha   90.00
_cell.angle_beta   90.00
_cell.angle_gamma   90.00
#
_symmetry.space_group_name_H-M   'P 1'
#
loop_
_entity.id
_entity.type
_entity.pdbx_description
1 polymer ?
#
loop_
_entity_poly.entity_id
_entity_poly.type
_entity_poly.pdbx_seq_one_letter_code
_entity_poly.pdbx_strand_id
1 'polypeptide(L)'
;MGIAQLLVGPGGQELHAGSLVFSGTGDAETVTKAEEILPGVIGRPSGVASAAAAFTQKTQRLKVVCGAWKKVDRAVSKELRQAVITGGAELRITDEPFISSLG
;
A
#
# COMPACT_ATOMS: atom_id res chain seq x y z
N MET A 1 4.66 -26.85 -3.75
CA MET A 1 3.31 -26.91 -3.16
C MET A 1 2.93 -25.48 -2.83
N GLY A 2 1.77 -25.02 -3.28
CA GLY A 2 1.33 -23.64 -3.12
C GLY A 2 0.06 -23.59 -2.29
N ILE A 3 -0.23 -22.42 -1.73
CA ILE A 3 -1.51 -22.11 -1.10
C ILE A 3 -2.56 -21.92 -2.20
N ALA A 4 -3.59 -22.76 -2.23
CA ALA A 4 -4.78 -22.47 -3.05
C ALA A 4 -5.47 -21.26 -2.41
N GLN A 5 -5.56 -20.14 -3.14
CA GLN A 5 -5.96 -18.85 -2.57
C GLN A 5 -7.32 -18.39 -3.06
N LEU A 6 -8.11 -17.83 -2.14
CA LEU A 6 -9.26 -16.99 -2.44
C LEU A 6 -8.91 -15.55 -2.03
N LEU A 7 -8.76 -14.67 -3.02
CA LEU A 7 -8.66 -13.23 -2.81
C LEU A 7 -10.07 -12.66 -2.69
N VAL A 8 -10.32 -11.87 -1.65
CA VAL A 8 -11.69 -11.46 -1.28
C VAL A 8 -12.04 -10.04 -1.77
N GLY A 9 -11.18 -9.41 -2.57
CA GLY A 9 -11.50 -8.12 -3.21
C GLY A 9 -10.35 -7.52 -4.03
N PRO A 10 -10.62 -6.50 -4.86
CA PRO A 10 -9.58 -5.73 -5.54
C PRO A 10 -8.71 -4.93 -4.56
N GLY A 11 -7.45 -4.68 -4.94
CA GLY A 11 -6.56 -3.83 -4.16
C GLY A 11 -7.10 -2.40 -4.03
N GLY A 12 -7.01 -1.84 -2.81
CA GLY A 12 -7.50 -0.50 -2.51
C GLY A 12 -8.96 -0.42 -2.07
N GLN A 13 -9.67 -1.55 -2.01
CA GLN A 13 -10.98 -1.60 -1.39
C GLN A 13 -10.91 -1.28 0.10
N GLU A 14 -11.88 -0.50 0.61
CA GLU A 14 -12.06 -0.29 2.04
C GLU A 14 -12.51 -1.58 2.72
N LEU A 15 -11.86 -1.91 3.84
CA LEU A 15 -12.14 -3.10 4.63
C LEU A 15 -12.65 -2.69 6.01
N HIS A 16 -13.51 -3.52 6.59
CA HIS A 16 -14.02 -3.32 7.94
C HIS A 16 -13.47 -4.40 8.87
N ALA A 17 -13.59 -4.18 10.18
CA ALA A 17 -13.21 -5.19 11.16
C ALA A 17 -13.99 -6.49 10.91
N GLY A 18 -13.27 -7.62 10.84
CA GLY A 18 -13.85 -8.92 10.51
C GLY A 18 -13.93 -9.24 9.01
N SER A 19 -13.54 -8.32 8.11
CA SER A 19 -13.41 -8.63 6.69
C SER A 19 -12.35 -9.71 6.45
N LEU A 20 -12.74 -10.77 5.73
CA LEU A 20 -11.80 -11.75 5.23
C LEU A 20 -10.95 -11.12 4.13
N VAL A 21 -9.63 -11.12 4.27
CA VAL A 21 -8.70 -10.53 3.29
C VAL A 21 -8.00 -11.60 2.47
N PHE A 22 -7.74 -12.75 3.08
CA PHE A 22 -7.07 -13.89 2.46
C PHE A 22 -7.60 -15.17 3.09
N SER A 23 -7.92 -16.16 2.25
CA SER A 23 -8.15 -17.53 2.68
C SER A 23 -7.35 -18.45 1.78
N GLY A 24 -6.68 -19.45 2.37
CA GLY A 24 -6.01 -20.45 1.58
C GLY A 24 -5.75 -21.76 2.31
N THR A 25 -5.45 -22.79 1.54
CA THR A 25 -5.17 -24.14 2.03
C THR A 25 -3.85 -24.64 1.48
N GLY A 26 -3.06 -25.33 2.30
CA GLY A 26 -1.78 -25.93 1.93
C GLY A 26 -1.32 -26.94 2.97
N ASP A 27 -0.13 -27.51 2.77
CA ASP A 27 0.53 -28.30 3.81
C ASP A 27 0.92 -27.43 5.02
N ALA A 28 1.18 -28.09 6.15
CA ALA A 28 1.46 -27.41 7.42
C ALA A 28 2.63 -26.43 7.29
N GLU A 29 3.72 -26.81 6.60
CA GLU A 29 4.90 -25.96 6.42
C GLU A 29 4.56 -24.69 5.63
N THR A 30 3.80 -24.84 4.55
CA THR A 30 3.36 -23.73 3.69
C THR A 30 2.42 -22.79 4.43
N VAL A 31 1.46 -23.32 5.20
CA VAL A 31 0.53 -22.51 5.99
C VAL A 31 1.27 -21.72 7.06
N THR A 32 2.19 -22.34 7.80
CA THR A 32 2.99 -21.64 8.82
C THR A 32 3.86 -20.54 8.21
N LYS A 33 4.50 -20.79 7.06
CA LYS A 33 5.27 -19.75 6.35
C LYS A 33 4.38 -18.59 5.88
N ALA A 34 3.19 -18.91 5.37
CA ALA A 34 2.24 -17.90 4.91
C ALA A 34 1.76 -17.03 6.09
N GLU A 35 1.47 -17.63 7.25
CA GLU A 35 1.07 -16.91 8.45
C GLU A 35 2.14 -15.92 8.95
N GLU A 36 3.42 -16.30 8.88
CA GLU A 36 4.53 -15.41 9.26
C GLU A 36 4.69 -14.23 8.29
N ILE A 37 4.54 -14.47 6.98
CA ILE A 37 4.89 -13.49 5.94
C ILE A 37 3.73 -12.57 5.57
N LEU A 38 2.53 -13.12 5.36
CA LEU A 38 1.39 -12.41 4.77
C LEU A 38 0.95 -11.19 5.60
N PRO A 39 0.89 -11.23 6.94
CA PRO A 39 0.53 -10.04 7.73
C PRO A 39 1.46 -8.86 7.50
N GLY A 40 2.76 -9.11 7.31
CA GLY A 40 3.74 -8.07 7.00
C GLY A 40 3.57 -7.50 5.59
N VAL A 41 3.41 -8.39 4.61
CA VAL A 41 3.26 -8.04 3.19
C VAL A 41 1.94 -7.30 2.92
N ILE A 42 0.87 -7.63 3.63
CA ILE A 42 -0.44 -6.98 3.45
C ILE A 42 -0.56 -5.76 4.38
N GLY A 43 -0.20 -5.92 5.65
CA GLY A 43 -0.47 -4.93 6.69
C GLY A 43 0.30 -3.62 6.50
N ARG A 44 1.57 -3.68 6.12
CA ARG A 44 2.39 -2.47 5.91
C ARG A 44 1.89 -1.56 4.79
N PRO A 45 1.70 -2.03 3.54
CA PRO A 45 1.17 -1.19 2.48
C PRO A 45 -0.29 -0.80 2.76
N SER A 46 -1.11 -1.69 3.32
CA SER A 46 -2.51 -1.37 3.64
C SER A 46 -2.61 -0.24 4.66
N GLY A 47 -1.79 -0.27 5.72
CA GLY A 47 -1.74 0.82 6.69
C GLY A 47 -1.35 2.17 6.08
N VAL A 48 -0.39 2.18 5.15
CA VAL A 48 -0.01 3.40 4.41
C VAL A 48 -1.16 3.89 3.54
N ALA A 49 -1.83 3.00 2.81
CA ALA A 49 -2.97 3.35 1.97
C ALA A 49 -4.14 3.90 2.80
N SER A 50 -4.48 3.26 3.93
CA SER A 50 -5.52 3.73 4.85
C SER A 50 -5.17 5.08 5.47
N ALA A 51 -3.92 5.30 5.86
CA ALA A 51 -3.48 6.59 6.38
C ALA A 51 -3.60 7.70 5.31
N ALA A 52 -3.15 7.43 4.09
CA ALA A 52 -3.30 8.36 2.97
C ALA A 52 -4.77 8.67 2.68
N ALA A 53 -5.63 7.65 2.66
CA ALA A 53 -7.09 7.79 2.50
C ALA A 53 -7.72 8.67 3.59
N ALA A 54 -7.30 8.49 4.85
CA ALA A 54 -7.80 9.31 5.95
C ALA A 54 -7.42 10.80 5.84
N PHE A 55 -6.31 11.13 5.18
CA PHE A 55 -5.93 12.52 4.90
C PHE A 55 -6.67 13.08 3.68
N THR A 56 -6.76 12.31 2.60
CA THR A 56 -7.41 12.74 1.35
C THR A 56 -8.91 12.94 1.55
N GLN A 57 -9.58 12.06 2.31
CA GLN A 57 -11.02 12.20 2.61
C GLN A 57 -11.36 13.46 3.41
N LYS A 58 -10.42 14.03 4.19
CA LYS A 58 -10.65 15.25 4.98
C LYS A 58 -10.65 16.53 4.13
N THR A 59 -10.25 16.46 2.86
CA THR A 59 -10.18 17.63 1.98
C THR A 59 -10.58 17.30 0.55
N GLN A 60 -11.54 18.04 0.00
CA GLN A 60 -11.95 17.89 -1.39
C GLN A 60 -11.31 18.94 -2.32
N ARG A 61 -10.62 19.94 -1.77
CA ARG A 61 -10.12 21.10 -2.52
C ARG A 61 -8.59 21.22 -2.54
N LEU A 62 -7.92 20.40 -1.74
CA LEU A 62 -6.46 20.42 -1.63
C LEU A 62 -5.90 19.10 -2.14
N LYS A 63 -4.82 19.21 -2.91
CA LYS A 63 -4.00 18.09 -3.34
C LYS A 63 -3.16 17.61 -2.15
N VAL A 64 -3.38 16.37 -1.70
CA VAL A 64 -2.58 15.74 -0.64
C VAL A 64 -1.39 15.03 -1.28
N VAL A 65 -0.18 15.34 -0.82
CA VAL A 65 1.07 14.82 -1.40
C VAL A 65 1.96 14.23 -0.32
N CYS A 66 2.53 13.04 -0.57
CA CYS A 66 3.57 12.46 0.27
C CYS A 66 4.95 12.65 -0.36
N GLY A 67 5.83 13.38 0.31
CA GLY A 67 7.19 13.68 -0.17
C GLY A 67 8.33 13.02 0.62
N ALA A 68 8.05 12.32 1.73
CA ALA A 68 9.05 11.85 2.69
C ALA A 68 9.82 10.58 2.27
N TRP A 69 10.15 10.45 0.99
CA TRP A 69 10.73 9.23 0.40
C TRP A 69 12.20 9.00 0.75
N LYS A 70 12.94 10.04 1.16
CA LYS A 70 14.38 9.93 1.50
C LYS A 70 14.65 9.00 2.70
N LYS A 71 13.66 8.82 3.57
CA LYS A 71 13.75 7.99 4.78
C LYS A 71 13.29 6.54 4.56
N VAL A 72 12.85 6.22 3.35
CA VAL A 72 12.28 4.91 3.02
C VAL A 72 13.33 4.08 2.31
N ASP A 73 13.51 2.84 2.76
CA ASP A 73 14.40 1.89 2.10
C ASP A 73 13.98 1.68 0.64
N ARG A 74 14.96 1.62 -0.27
CA ARG A 74 14.72 1.43 -1.70
C ARG A 74 13.99 0.12 -2.00
N ALA A 75 14.20 -0.92 -1.20
CA ALA A 75 13.57 -2.24 -1.37
C ALA A 75 12.04 -2.17 -1.26
N VAL A 76 11.51 -1.32 -0.37
CA VAL A 76 10.06 -1.18 -0.14
C VAL A 76 9.47 0.10 -0.75
N SER A 77 10.31 0.99 -1.29
CA SER A 77 9.90 2.31 -1.78
C SER A 77 8.82 2.22 -2.86
N LYS A 78 8.91 1.26 -3.79
CA LYS A 78 7.93 1.11 -4.87
C LYS A 78 6.55 0.72 -4.33
N GLU A 79 6.53 -0.24 -3.42
CA GLU A 79 5.30 -0.74 -2.79
C GLU A 79 4.60 0.35 -1.98
N LEU A 80 5.35 1.09 -1.16
CA LEU A 80 4.78 2.17 -0.34
C LEU A 80 4.31 3.36 -1.20
N ARG A 81 4.99 3.66 -2.31
CA ARG A 81 4.51 4.64 -3.29
C ARG A 81 3.17 4.24 -3.89
N GLN A 82 3.03 2.96 -4.25
CA GLN A 82 1.77 2.45 -4.77
C GLN A 82 0.68 2.54 -3.71
N ALA A 83 0.97 2.19 -2.46
CA ALA A 83 0.02 2.31 -1.36
C ALA A 83 -0.47 3.75 -1.14
N VAL A 84 0.43 4.74 -1.18
CA VAL A 84 0.06 6.17 -1.10
C VAL A 84 -0.91 6.56 -2.22
N ILE A 85 -0.61 6.15 -3.46
CA ILE A 85 -1.49 6.40 -4.63
C ILE A 85 -2.84 5.70 -4.45
N THR A 86 -2.83 4.45 -3.98
CA THR A 86 -4.05 3.69 -3.69
C THR A 86 -4.92 4.39 -2.64
N GLY A 87 -4.33 5.05 -1.64
CA GLY A 87 -5.04 5.90 -0.69
C GLY A 87 -5.48 7.27 -1.24
N GLY A 88 -5.27 7.54 -2.52
CA GLY A 88 -5.69 8.77 -3.20
C GLY A 88 -4.74 9.96 -3.02
N ALA A 89 -3.56 9.77 -2.42
CA ALA A 89 -2.56 10.81 -2.29
C ALA A 89 -1.55 10.76 -3.45
N GLU A 90 -0.99 11.91 -3.80
CA GLU A 90 -0.04 12.03 -4.89
C GLU A 90 1.42 11.96 -4.42
N LEU A 91 2.33 11.64 -5.34
CA LEU A 91 3.76 11.54 -5.05
C LEU A 91 4.52 12.85 -5.31
N ARG A 92 3.91 13.79 -6.03
CA ARG A 92 4.52 15.06 -6.43
C ARG A 92 3.57 16.21 -6.20
N ILE A 93 4.14 17.38 -5.90
CA ILE A 93 3.40 18.63 -5.76
C ILE A 93 2.99 19.15 -7.14
N THR A 94 3.89 19.03 -8.11
CA THR A 94 3.73 19.46 -9.50
C THR A 94 3.95 18.28 -10.46
N ASP A 95 3.33 18.33 -11.64
CA ASP A 95 3.56 17.33 -12.68
C ASP A 95 4.88 17.61 -13.41
N GLU A 96 5.25 18.89 -13.50
CA GLU A 96 6.51 19.35 -14.06
C GLU A 96 7.69 18.90 -13.20
N PRO A 97 8.79 18.44 -13.82
CA PRO A 97 10.02 18.21 -13.10
C PRO A 97 10.52 19.53 -12.49
N PHE A 98 11.08 19.45 -11.29
CA PHE A 98 11.87 20.55 -10.74
C PHE A 98 13.16 20.64 -11.56
N ILE A 99 13.15 21.49 -12.59
CA ILE A 99 14.32 21.73 -13.44
C ILE A 99 15.25 22.69 -12.71
N SER A 100 16.49 22.29 -12.44
CA SER A 100 17.57 23.26 -12.30
C SER A 100 18.03 23.61 -13.72
N SER A 101 17.64 24.78 -14.23
CA SER A 101 18.16 25.28 -15.50
C SER A 101 19.67 25.51 -15.38
N LEU A 102 20.47 24.52 -15.78
CA LEU A 102 21.88 24.64 -16.11
C LEU A 102 22.26 23.45 -17.00
N GLY A 103 22.25 23.73 -18.30
CA GLY A 103 22.62 22.88 -19.42
C GLY A 103 22.51 23.72 -20.68
#